data_AF-A0A9E5CBB3-F1
#
_entry.id   AF-A0A9E5CBB3-F1
#
_cell.length_a   1.000
_cell.length_b   1.000
_cell.length_c   1.000
_cell.angle_alpha   90.00
_cell.angle_beta   90.00
_cell.angle_gamma   90.00
#
_symmetry.space_group_name_H-M   'P 1'
#
loop_
_entity.id
_entity.type
_entity.pdbx_description
1 polymer ?
#
loop_
_entity_poly.entity_id
_entity_poly.type
_entity_poly.pdbx_seq_one_letter_code
_entity_poly.pdbx_strand_id
1 'polypeptide(L)'
;MRSAFIQCVGGASGDMILGALIDSGVSLDDLNGELSKLKADGYTLTEQKSQRGGLEGTHLKVELSNGGNRKRNFSDFIAIVEASNLSEKVVERSCAVFRRMAEAESAVHGTPIDETHLHELGTLDTLVDVVGSVAGLEILGIHRLYCSPFPSGSGVVKTEHGVMPVPAPATAALFAMARAPVVPPPGNATDTGEMVTPTGAAILTTLATFQQPSLNVERVGYGLGTRESAHYPNALVLWYGEETGALYNTDMRLIETNLDDMTGEMLGYVQERLFELGARDVWFTPIQMKKNRPATMLSAIVHSDLETKAINMVMKETSTLGVRVRHLERYEAERQVVKIETAFGTVSVKVKRLEGAAVSVAPEYEDVKRIAIEQALPLQEVHRAVQREAEDQLLES
;
A
#
# COMPACT_ATOMS: atom_id res chain seq x y z
N MET A 1 8.91 -9.58 4.89
CA MET A 1 8.31 -9.57 3.54
C MET A 1 9.05 -8.54 2.74
N ARG A 2 9.50 -8.89 1.53
CA ARG A 2 10.27 -7.98 0.70
C ARG A 2 9.37 -6.94 0.05
N SER A 3 9.75 -5.68 0.22
CA SER A 3 8.99 -4.53 -0.27
C SER A 3 9.93 -3.49 -0.86
N ALA A 4 9.37 -2.64 -1.72
CA ALA A 4 10.10 -1.57 -2.37
C ALA A 4 9.45 -0.21 -2.14
N PHE A 5 10.27 0.83 -2.05
CA PHE A 5 9.86 2.22 -1.98
C PHE A 5 10.45 2.99 -3.16
N ILE A 6 9.57 3.65 -3.93
CA ILE A 6 9.95 4.53 -5.03
C ILE A 6 9.89 5.98 -4.57
N GLN A 7 11.03 6.65 -4.65
CA GLN A 7 11.14 8.09 -4.44
C GLN A 7 11.19 8.80 -5.79
N CYS A 8 10.13 9.56 -6.09
CA CYS A 8 9.99 10.33 -7.32
C CYS A 8 10.72 11.68 -7.20
N VAL A 9 12.06 11.68 -7.21
CA VAL A 9 12.86 12.93 -7.07
C VAL A 9 12.71 13.82 -8.31
N GLY A 10 13.09 13.29 -9.48
CA GLY A 10 12.94 13.95 -10.79
C GLY A 10 11.59 13.72 -11.45
N GLY A 11 10.71 12.95 -10.81
CA GLY A 11 9.46 12.46 -11.39
C GLY A 11 9.50 10.95 -11.63
N ALA A 12 8.67 10.48 -12.58
CA ALA A 12 8.55 9.07 -12.91
C ALA A 12 8.06 8.84 -14.34
N SER A 13 8.73 7.94 -15.04
CA SER A 13 8.35 7.40 -16.35
C SER A 13 8.68 5.92 -16.42
N GLY A 14 8.14 5.21 -17.41
CA GLY A 14 8.34 3.77 -17.51
C GLY A 14 9.82 3.39 -17.67
N ASP A 15 10.54 4.08 -18.55
CA ASP A 15 12.00 3.97 -18.70
C ASP A 15 12.77 4.23 -17.39
N MET A 16 12.34 5.21 -16.57
CA MET A 16 12.94 5.48 -15.26
C MET A 16 12.64 4.36 -14.26
N ILE A 17 11.44 3.79 -14.26
CA ILE A 17 11.10 2.66 -13.37
C ILE A 17 11.94 1.44 -13.76
N LEU A 18 12.00 1.11 -15.05
CA LEU A 18 12.82 0.01 -15.56
C LEU A 18 14.31 0.23 -15.30
N GLY A 19 14.81 1.46 -15.51
CA GLY A 19 16.18 1.84 -15.20
C GLY A 19 16.51 1.65 -13.72
N ALA A 20 15.61 2.02 -12.81
CA ALA A 20 15.81 1.84 -11.37
C ALA A 20 15.79 0.35 -10.97
N LEU A 21 14.95 -0.47 -11.61
CA LEU A 21 14.93 -1.93 -11.42
C LEU A 21 16.27 -2.56 -11.83
N ILE A 22 16.78 -2.21 -13.01
CA ILE A 22 18.07 -2.68 -13.50
C ILE A 22 19.20 -2.24 -12.58
N ASP A 23 19.23 -0.96 -12.21
CA ASP A 23 20.25 -0.40 -11.34
C ASP A 23 20.25 -1.04 -9.95
N SER A 24 19.09 -1.49 -9.48
CA SER A 24 18.93 -2.23 -8.22
C SER A 24 19.31 -3.72 -8.34
N GLY A 25 19.58 -4.22 -9.55
CA GLY A 25 20.18 -5.53 -9.81
C GLY A 25 19.29 -6.55 -10.51
N VAL A 26 18.23 -6.12 -11.20
CA VAL A 26 17.61 -6.92 -12.27
C VAL A 26 18.55 -6.90 -13.48
N SER A 27 18.91 -8.05 -14.05
CA SER A 27 19.72 -8.04 -15.26
C SER A 27 18.88 -7.70 -16.50
N LEU A 28 19.48 -7.02 -17.49
CA LEU A 28 18.83 -6.75 -18.77
C LEU A 28 18.39 -8.04 -19.48
N ASP A 29 19.16 -9.11 -19.32
CA ASP A 29 18.86 -10.43 -19.90
C ASP A 29 17.64 -11.07 -19.27
N ASP A 30 17.48 -11.01 -17.94
CA ASP A 30 16.29 -11.52 -17.25
C ASP A 30 15.04 -10.74 -17.69
N LEU A 31 15.15 -9.41 -17.80
CA LEU A 31 14.05 -8.56 -18.25
C LEU A 31 13.66 -8.85 -19.71
N ASN A 32 14.64 -8.99 -20.61
CA ASN A 32 14.42 -9.43 -21.98
C ASN A 32 13.80 -10.83 -22.04
N GLY A 33 14.22 -11.73 -21.15
CA GLY A 33 13.65 -13.07 -21.01
C GLY A 33 12.16 -13.04 -20.70
N GLU A 34 11.73 -12.22 -19.76
CA GLU A 34 10.31 -12.02 -19.45
C GLU A 34 9.55 -11.37 -20.61
N LEU A 35 10.07 -10.27 -21.17
CA LEU A 35 9.40 -9.54 -22.24
C LEU A 35 9.28 -10.36 -23.54
N SER A 36 10.20 -11.28 -23.82
CA SER A 36 10.12 -12.19 -24.97
C SER A 36 8.88 -13.10 -24.92
N LYS A 37 8.33 -13.36 -23.73
CA LYS A 37 7.13 -14.19 -23.53
C LYS A 37 5.86 -13.53 -24.06
N LEU A 38 5.87 -12.22 -24.30
CA LEU A 38 4.80 -11.47 -24.98
C LEU A 38 4.68 -11.85 -26.47
N LYS A 39 5.75 -12.42 -27.08
CA LYS A 39 5.84 -12.69 -28.52
C LYS A 39 5.58 -11.44 -29.37
N ALA A 40 5.96 -10.27 -28.85
CA ALA A 40 5.90 -9.01 -29.55
C ALA A 40 7.30 -8.67 -30.10
N ASP A 41 7.38 -8.42 -31.40
CA ASP A 41 8.61 -7.95 -32.07
C ASP A 41 8.57 -6.43 -32.27
N GLY A 42 9.72 -5.82 -32.57
CA GLY A 42 9.80 -4.40 -32.94
C GLY A 42 10.20 -3.46 -31.82
N TYR A 43 10.86 -3.96 -30.78
CA TYR A 43 11.56 -3.15 -29.79
C TYR A 43 12.91 -3.76 -29.43
N THR A 44 13.80 -2.94 -28.86
CA THR A 44 15.07 -3.37 -28.29
C THR A 44 15.35 -2.55 -27.04
N LEU A 45 15.76 -3.21 -25.97
CA LEU A 45 16.17 -2.54 -24.74
C LEU A 45 17.67 -2.32 -24.73
N THR A 46 18.08 -1.11 -24.37
CA THR A 46 19.49 -0.79 -24.14
C THR A 46 19.64 -0.05 -22.82
N GLU A 47 20.59 -0.48 -21.99
CA GLU A 47 20.93 0.20 -20.75
C GLU A 47 22.22 0.99 -20.91
N GLN A 48 22.28 2.16 -20.28
CA GLN A 48 23.49 2.97 -20.22
C GLN A 48 23.64 3.59 -18.83
N LYS A 49 24.82 3.42 -18.22
CA LYS A 49 25.20 4.20 -17.04
C LYS A 49 25.41 5.66 -17.44
N SER A 50 24.77 6.57 -16.72
CA SER A 50 24.88 8.01 -16.95
C SER A 50 24.82 8.76 -15.61
N GLN A 51 24.90 10.09 -15.68
CA GLN A 51 24.73 10.96 -14.52
C GLN A 51 23.62 12.00 -14.73
N ARG A 52 22.93 12.37 -13.65
CA ARG A 52 21.99 13.50 -13.57
C ARG A 52 22.23 14.26 -12.28
N GLY A 53 22.60 15.55 -12.36
CA GLY A 53 22.82 16.37 -11.17
C GLY A 53 23.85 15.78 -10.18
N GLY A 54 24.86 15.07 -10.68
CA GLY A 54 25.90 14.39 -9.87
C GLY A 54 25.54 13.00 -9.37
N LEU A 55 24.33 12.52 -9.65
CA LEU A 55 23.88 11.17 -9.29
C LEU A 55 24.14 10.21 -10.46
N GLU A 56 24.88 9.12 -10.22
CA GLU A 56 25.06 8.03 -11.18
C GLU A 56 23.90 7.03 -11.08
N GLY A 57 23.45 6.54 -12.23
CA GLY A 57 22.37 5.57 -12.32
C GLY A 57 22.25 5.00 -13.72
N THR A 58 21.16 4.27 -13.97
CA THR A 58 20.89 3.63 -15.25
C THR A 58 19.82 4.38 -16.03
N HIS A 59 20.16 4.80 -17.24
CA HIS A 59 19.19 5.22 -18.24
C HIS A 59 18.86 4.01 -19.12
N LEU A 60 17.61 3.55 -19.07
CA LEU A 60 17.13 2.53 -20.00
C LEU A 60 16.47 3.21 -21.19
N LYS A 61 16.70 2.68 -22.38
CA LYS A 61 16.07 3.16 -23.61
C LYS A 61 15.37 2.01 -24.33
N VAL A 62 14.09 2.22 -24.64
CA VAL A 62 13.30 1.35 -25.51
C VAL A 62 13.41 1.90 -26.94
N GLU A 63 14.12 1.18 -27.80
CA GLU A 63 14.27 1.54 -29.20
C GLU A 63 13.25 0.76 -30.04
N LEU A 64 12.29 1.48 -30.61
CA LEU A 64 11.27 0.88 -31.48
C LEU A 64 11.80 0.69 -32.90
N SER A 65 11.56 -0.49 -33.47
CA SER A 65 11.92 -0.86 -34.84
C SER A 65 10.77 -1.58 -35.54
N ASN A 66 10.86 -1.77 -36.86
CA ASN A 66 9.96 -2.64 -37.65
C ASN A 66 8.45 -2.46 -37.35
N GLY A 67 7.96 -1.22 -37.28
CA GLY A 67 6.55 -0.92 -37.01
C GLY A 67 6.15 -0.94 -35.53
N GLY A 68 7.11 -0.95 -34.60
CA GLY A 68 6.86 -0.83 -33.16
C GLY A 68 6.17 0.47 -32.75
N ASN A 69 6.30 1.53 -33.57
CA ASN A 69 5.60 2.81 -33.43
C ASN A 69 4.13 2.75 -33.90
N ARG A 70 3.64 1.62 -34.41
CA ARG A 70 2.24 1.45 -34.78
C ARG A 70 1.37 1.62 -33.52
N LYS A 71 0.42 2.55 -33.61
CA LYS A 71 -0.59 2.76 -32.57
C LYS A 71 -1.49 1.53 -32.44
N ARG A 72 -1.65 1.08 -31.21
CA ARG A 72 -2.58 0.03 -30.74
C ARG A 72 -3.59 0.67 -29.81
N ASN A 73 -4.69 -0.02 -29.52
CA ASN A 73 -5.61 0.36 -28.44
C ASN A 73 -5.24 -0.42 -27.14
N PHE A 74 -5.89 -0.10 -26.02
CA PHE A 74 -5.62 -0.81 -24.75
C PHE A 74 -6.08 -2.27 -24.78
N SER A 75 -7.14 -2.59 -25.53
CA SER A 75 -7.61 -3.96 -25.67
C SER A 75 -6.62 -4.86 -26.43
N ASP A 76 -5.89 -4.31 -27.39
CA ASP A 76 -4.78 -4.98 -28.07
C ASP A 76 -3.67 -5.31 -27.06
N PHE A 77 -3.30 -4.38 -26.17
CA PHE A 77 -2.27 -4.65 -25.15
C PHE A 77 -2.71 -5.71 -24.16
N ILE A 78 -3.95 -5.63 -23.67
CA ILE A 78 -4.52 -6.64 -22.77
C ILE A 78 -4.51 -8.01 -23.46
N ALA A 79 -4.95 -8.09 -24.72
CA ALA A 79 -4.94 -9.33 -25.47
C ALA A 79 -3.53 -9.91 -25.67
N ILE A 80 -2.53 -9.06 -25.94
CA ILE A 80 -1.13 -9.50 -26.04
C ILE A 80 -0.64 -10.07 -24.70
N VAL A 81 -0.93 -9.40 -23.59
CA VAL A 81 -0.50 -9.84 -22.25
C VAL A 81 -1.22 -11.12 -21.84
N GLU A 82 -2.53 -11.24 -22.05
CA GLU A 82 -3.32 -12.42 -21.72
C GLU A 82 -2.94 -13.65 -22.56
N ALA A 83 -2.49 -13.45 -23.81
CA ALA A 83 -2.01 -14.53 -24.68
C ALA A 83 -0.54 -14.92 -24.46
N SER A 84 0.16 -14.23 -23.54
CA SER A 84 1.58 -14.45 -23.26
C SER A 84 1.83 -15.67 -22.38
N ASN A 85 3.10 -16.05 -22.25
CA ASN A 85 3.54 -17.08 -21.30
C ASN A 85 4.09 -16.48 -19.98
N LEU A 86 3.69 -15.25 -19.64
CA LEU A 86 4.08 -14.59 -18.39
C LEU A 86 3.42 -15.27 -17.18
N SER A 87 3.93 -14.98 -15.98
CA SER A 87 3.28 -15.44 -14.75
C SER A 87 1.87 -14.86 -14.62
N GLU A 88 0.97 -15.57 -13.94
CA GLU A 88 -0.39 -15.09 -13.68
C GLU A 88 -0.40 -13.74 -12.97
N LYS A 89 0.54 -13.53 -12.04
CA LYS A 89 0.70 -12.25 -11.31
C LYS A 89 1.12 -11.12 -12.24
N VAL A 90 2.02 -11.36 -13.20
CA VAL A 90 2.43 -10.32 -14.15
C VAL A 90 1.28 -9.99 -15.08
N VAL A 91 0.58 -11.00 -15.61
CA VAL A 91 -0.60 -10.79 -16.47
C VAL A 91 -1.66 -9.96 -15.75
N GLU A 92 -2.05 -10.36 -14.54
CA GLU A 92 -3.07 -9.67 -13.75
C GLU A 92 -2.70 -8.20 -13.50
N ARG A 93 -1.48 -7.96 -13.00
CA ARG A 93 -1.02 -6.62 -12.62
C ARG A 93 -0.81 -5.72 -13.83
N SER A 94 -0.23 -6.22 -14.93
CA SER A 94 -0.08 -5.44 -16.16
C SER A 94 -1.42 -5.08 -16.78
N CYS A 95 -2.38 -6.02 -16.83
CA CYS A 95 -3.75 -5.72 -17.28
C CYS A 95 -4.44 -4.70 -16.38
N ALA A 96 -4.23 -4.74 -15.06
CA ALA A 96 -4.75 -3.72 -14.15
C ALA A 96 -4.19 -2.32 -14.44
N VAL A 97 -2.90 -2.21 -14.79
CA VAL A 97 -2.27 -0.94 -15.19
C VAL A 97 -2.89 -0.43 -16.50
N PHE A 98 -3.03 -1.27 -17.52
CA PHE A 98 -3.66 -0.84 -18.79
C PHE A 98 -5.11 -0.41 -18.61
N ARG A 99 -5.89 -1.11 -17.77
CA ARG A 99 -7.27 -0.70 -17.44
C ARG A 99 -7.29 0.66 -16.75
N ARG A 100 -6.39 0.92 -15.79
CA ARG A 100 -6.26 2.24 -15.14
C ARG A 100 -5.95 3.34 -16.15
N MET A 101 -5.06 3.09 -17.10
CA MET A 101 -4.75 4.05 -18.17
C MET A 101 -5.98 4.31 -19.05
N ALA A 102 -6.71 3.26 -19.42
CA ALA A 102 -7.90 3.37 -20.25
C ALA A 102 -9.04 4.14 -19.55
N GLU A 103 -9.22 3.91 -18.24
CA GLU A 103 -10.15 4.69 -17.39
C GLU A 103 -9.76 6.17 -17.39
N ALA A 104 -8.48 6.49 -17.24
CA ALA A 104 -7.99 7.87 -17.21
C ALA A 104 -8.20 8.59 -18.55
N GLU A 105 -7.86 7.94 -19.67
CA GLU A 105 -8.06 8.48 -21.01
C GLU A 105 -9.55 8.68 -21.32
N SER A 106 -10.40 7.70 -20.95
CA SER A 106 -11.85 7.81 -21.07
C SER A 106 -12.41 9.00 -20.27
N ALA A 107 -11.92 9.23 -19.05
CA ALA A 107 -12.33 10.36 -18.21
C ALA A 107 -11.93 11.73 -18.81
N VAL A 108 -10.79 11.81 -19.49
CA VAL A 108 -10.32 13.02 -20.16
C VAL A 108 -11.11 13.30 -21.44
N HIS A 109 -11.41 12.27 -22.22
CA HIS A 109 -12.04 12.41 -23.54
C HIS A 109 -13.57 12.32 -23.53
N GLY A 110 -14.17 11.84 -22.44
CA GLY A 110 -15.62 11.63 -22.35
C GLY A 110 -16.13 10.53 -23.30
N THR A 111 -15.25 9.64 -23.73
CA THR A 111 -15.53 8.54 -24.65
C THR A 111 -15.58 7.21 -23.91
N PRO A 112 -16.39 6.22 -24.35
CA PRO A 112 -16.37 4.88 -23.77
C PRO A 112 -14.98 4.26 -23.86
N ILE A 113 -14.59 3.47 -22.85
CA ILE A 113 -13.27 2.81 -22.75
C ILE A 113 -12.91 2.03 -24.04
N ASP A 114 -13.90 1.39 -24.67
CA ASP A 114 -13.72 0.57 -25.88
C ASP A 114 -13.48 1.40 -27.16
N GLU A 115 -13.79 2.69 -27.13
CA GLU A 115 -13.63 3.64 -28.25
C GLU A 115 -12.48 4.63 -28.03
N THR A 116 -11.76 4.51 -26.91
CA THR A 116 -10.69 5.45 -26.55
C THR A 116 -9.48 5.24 -27.47
N HIS A 117 -9.21 6.22 -28.32
CA HIS A 117 -8.03 6.24 -29.17
C HIS A 117 -6.79 6.63 -28.36
N LEU A 118 -5.73 5.83 -28.49
CA LEU A 118 -4.46 6.06 -27.82
C LEU A 118 -3.63 7.10 -28.56
N HIS A 119 -3.85 8.37 -28.23
CA HIS A 119 -3.11 9.48 -28.79
C HIS A 119 -1.66 9.47 -28.30
N GLU A 120 -1.38 9.34 -27.01
CA GLU A 120 0.00 9.39 -26.50
C GLU A 120 0.57 8.01 -26.07
N LEU A 121 -0.30 7.04 -25.75
CA LEU A 121 0.09 5.83 -25.00
C LEU A 121 -0.14 4.52 -25.78
N GLY A 122 0.07 4.54 -27.10
CA GLY A 122 -0.34 3.45 -28.00
C GLY A 122 0.77 2.65 -28.67
N THR A 123 2.03 2.84 -28.30
CA THR A 123 3.15 2.15 -28.98
C THR A 123 3.68 0.98 -28.16
N LEU A 124 4.57 0.16 -28.75
CA LEU A 124 5.22 -0.92 -28.01
C LEU A 124 6.03 -0.44 -26.80
N ASP A 125 6.46 0.83 -26.79
CA ASP A 125 7.12 1.46 -25.64
C ASP A 125 6.28 1.35 -24.37
N THR A 126 5.00 1.71 -24.45
CA THR A 126 4.05 1.60 -23.34
C THR A 126 3.86 0.14 -22.89
N LEU A 127 3.82 -0.80 -23.83
CA LEU A 127 3.72 -2.23 -23.51
C LEU A 127 4.95 -2.70 -22.73
N VAL A 128 6.14 -2.36 -23.22
CA VAL A 128 7.43 -2.73 -22.64
C VAL A 128 7.62 -2.09 -21.26
N ASP A 129 7.28 -0.82 -21.11
CA ASP A 129 7.34 -0.10 -19.84
C ASP A 129 6.47 -0.75 -18.76
N VAL A 130 5.20 -1.00 -19.07
CA VAL A 130 4.25 -1.57 -18.10
C VAL A 130 4.60 -3.00 -17.76
N VAL A 131 4.78 -3.86 -18.78
CA VAL A 131 5.06 -5.29 -18.54
C VAL A 131 6.43 -5.47 -17.92
N GLY A 132 7.44 -4.77 -18.42
CA GLY A 132 8.79 -4.84 -17.89
C GLY A 132 8.87 -4.35 -16.45
N SER A 133 8.12 -3.31 -16.07
CA SER A 133 8.11 -2.82 -14.69
C SER A 133 7.49 -3.84 -13.74
N VAL A 134 6.37 -4.46 -14.15
CA VAL A 134 5.72 -5.50 -13.34
C VAL A 134 6.58 -6.76 -13.24
N ALA A 135 7.18 -7.19 -14.35
CA ALA A 135 8.08 -8.33 -14.40
C ALA A 135 9.35 -8.09 -13.56
N GLY A 136 9.97 -6.92 -13.65
CA GLY A 136 11.13 -6.56 -12.84
C GLY A 136 10.83 -6.53 -11.33
N LEU A 137 9.65 -6.04 -10.93
CA LEU A 137 9.19 -6.14 -9.55
C LEU A 137 9.01 -7.60 -9.09
N GLU A 138 8.52 -8.48 -9.97
CA GLU A 138 8.40 -9.91 -9.67
C GLU A 138 9.77 -10.60 -9.57
N ILE A 139 10.72 -10.30 -10.48
CA ILE A 139 12.10 -10.81 -10.44
C ILE A 139 12.77 -10.46 -9.11
N LEU A 140 12.58 -9.23 -8.62
CA LEU A 140 13.09 -8.80 -7.32
C LEU A 140 12.34 -9.42 -6.12
N GLY A 141 11.21 -10.10 -6.35
CA GLY A 141 10.38 -10.66 -5.29
C GLY A 141 9.63 -9.60 -4.48
N ILE A 142 9.29 -8.46 -5.08
CA ILE A 142 8.59 -7.36 -4.40
C ILE A 142 7.12 -7.71 -4.21
N HIS A 143 6.70 -7.81 -2.95
CA HIS A 143 5.32 -8.10 -2.58
C HIS A 143 4.48 -6.84 -2.36
N ARG A 144 5.07 -5.77 -1.82
CA ARG A 144 4.44 -4.44 -1.70
C ARG A 144 5.32 -3.37 -2.32
N LEU A 145 4.68 -2.50 -3.09
CA LEU A 145 5.30 -1.31 -3.63
C LEU A 145 4.76 -0.09 -2.90
N TYR A 146 5.65 0.80 -2.52
CA TYR A 146 5.35 2.06 -1.90
C TYR A 146 5.90 3.20 -2.75
N CYS A 147 5.31 4.38 -2.65
CA CYS A 147 5.73 5.54 -3.43
C CYS A 147 5.70 6.82 -2.60
N SER A 148 6.67 7.70 -2.83
CA SER A 148 6.61 9.09 -2.34
C SER A 148 5.48 9.86 -3.02
N PRO A 149 5.10 11.04 -2.50
CA PRO A 149 4.28 11.99 -3.25
C PRO A 149 4.88 12.32 -4.62
N PHE A 150 4.01 12.64 -5.58
CA PHE A 150 4.43 13.00 -6.92
C PHE A 150 4.82 14.47 -7.02
N PRO A 151 5.95 14.83 -7.67
CA PRO A 151 6.20 16.20 -8.06
C PRO A 151 5.20 16.59 -9.16
N SER A 152 4.47 17.69 -8.97
CA SER A 152 3.38 18.11 -9.88
C SER A 152 3.85 18.45 -11.29
N GLY A 153 5.13 18.77 -11.45
CA GLY A 153 5.61 19.53 -12.61
C GLY A 153 5.08 20.97 -12.62
N SER A 154 5.38 21.69 -13.70
CA SER A 154 4.96 23.09 -13.90
C SER A 154 5.00 23.49 -15.38
N GLY A 155 4.17 24.46 -15.75
CA GLY A 155 4.11 25.02 -17.10
C GLY A 155 3.10 24.31 -18.01
N VAL A 156 3.44 24.25 -19.30
CA VAL A 156 2.63 23.61 -20.35
C VAL A 156 3.50 22.67 -21.19
N VAL A 157 2.90 21.63 -21.74
CA VAL A 157 3.56 20.66 -22.64
C VAL A 157 2.87 20.62 -23.99
N LYS A 158 3.63 20.37 -25.05
CA LYS A 158 3.09 20.17 -26.40
C LYS A 158 2.85 18.69 -26.64
N THR A 159 1.61 18.36 -26.94
CA THR A 159 1.10 17.00 -27.13
C THR A 159 0.47 16.83 -28.51
N GLU A 160 0.03 15.62 -28.86
CA GLU A 160 -0.81 15.38 -30.05
C GLU A 160 -2.14 16.19 -29.99
N HIS A 161 -2.59 16.51 -28.77
CA HIS A 161 -3.77 17.33 -28.51
C HIS A 161 -3.49 18.84 -28.47
N GLY A 162 -2.28 19.26 -28.83
CA GLY A 162 -1.85 20.65 -28.75
C GLY A 162 -1.19 21.00 -27.41
N VAL A 163 -1.31 22.27 -27.00
CA VAL A 163 -0.68 22.75 -25.76
C VAL A 163 -1.56 22.38 -24.57
N MET A 164 -1.01 21.59 -23.66
CA MET A 164 -1.70 21.05 -22.49
C MET A 164 -1.11 21.57 -21.18
N PRO A 165 -1.90 21.68 -20.10
CA PRO A 165 -1.39 22.01 -18.77
C PRO A 165 -0.47 20.91 -18.26
N VAL A 166 0.35 21.24 -17.26
CA VAL A 166 1.14 20.27 -16.50
C VAL A 166 0.57 20.16 -15.08
N PRO A 167 0.29 18.93 -14.57
CA PRO A 167 0.41 17.65 -15.26
C PRO A 167 -0.58 17.52 -16.43
N ALA A 168 -0.25 16.70 -17.43
CA ALA A 168 -1.14 16.49 -18.58
C ALA A 168 -2.49 15.91 -18.11
N PRO A 169 -3.60 16.11 -18.84
CA PRO A 169 -4.92 15.69 -18.40
C PRO A 169 -5.02 14.21 -17.99
N ALA A 170 -4.39 13.29 -18.74
CA ALA A 170 -4.38 11.87 -18.41
C ALA A 170 -3.64 11.59 -17.08
N THR A 171 -2.48 12.20 -16.89
CA THR A 171 -1.71 12.15 -15.64
C THR A 171 -2.51 12.71 -14.46
N ALA A 172 -3.17 13.86 -14.65
CA ALA A 172 -4.02 14.47 -13.63
C ALA A 172 -5.20 13.58 -13.23
N ALA A 173 -5.82 12.91 -14.21
CA ALA A 173 -6.90 11.94 -13.95
C ALA A 173 -6.40 10.74 -13.13
N LEU A 174 -5.23 10.19 -13.47
CA LEU A 174 -4.60 9.10 -12.69
C LEU A 174 -4.33 9.50 -11.24
N PHE A 175 -3.84 10.72 -11.02
CA PHE A 175 -3.62 11.25 -9.66
C PHE A 175 -4.92 11.33 -8.88
N ALA A 176 -5.99 11.86 -9.50
CA ALA A 176 -7.29 11.99 -8.88
C ALA A 176 -7.92 10.63 -8.54
N MET A 177 -7.81 9.65 -9.45
CA MET A 177 -8.32 8.29 -9.27
C MET A 177 -7.70 7.60 -8.06
N ALA A 178 -6.38 7.73 -7.88
CA ALA A 178 -5.67 7.13 -6.76
C ALA A 178 -5.63 8.00 -5.50
N ARG A 179 -6.18 9.22 -5.55
CA ARG A 179 -6.00 10.26 -4.52
C ARG A 179 -4.51 10.42 -4.16
N ALA A 180 -3.65 10.39 -5.18
CA ALA A 180 -2.22 10.45 -5.00
C ALA A 180 -1.82 11.79 -4.38
N PRO A 181 -0.98 11.81 -3.33
CA PRO A 181 -0.44 13.04 -2.80
C PRO A 181 0.51 13.68 -3.83
N VAL A 182 0.38 14.99 -4.00
CA VAL A 182 1.17 15.77 -4.94
C VAL A 182 1.90 16.87 -4.19
N VAL A 183 3.15 17.13 -4.56
CA VAL A 183 4.00 18.17 -4.00
C VAL A 183 4.51 19.10 -5.11
N PRO A 184 4.89 20.35 -4.79
CA PRO A 184 5.50 21.25 -5.75
C PRO A 184 6.80 20.67 -6.35
N PRO A 185 7.23 21.13 -7.53
CA PRO A 185 8.50 20.71 -8.11
C PRO A 185 9.69 20.96 -7.18
N PRO A 186 10.68 20.06 -7.14
CA PRO A 186 11.85 20.21 -6.28
C PRO A 186 12.61 21.51 -6.59
N GLY A 187 13.16 22.14 -5.55
CA GLY A 187 13.95 23.35 -5.69
C GLY A 187 13.17 24.57 -6.20
N ASN A 188 11.83 24.54 -6.12
CA ASN A 188 10.92 25.56 -6.69
C ASN A 188 11.14 25.79 -8.19
N ALA A 189 11.51 24.74 -8.92
CA ALA A 189 11.76 24.85 -10.35
C ALA A 189 10.49 25.24 -11.12
N THR A 190 10.62 26.23 -12.00
CA THR A 190 9.57 26.65 -12.94
C THR A 190 9.80 26.00 -14.30
N ASP A 191 8.75 25.91 -15.11
CA ASP A 191 8.79 25.34 -16.47
C ASP A 191 9.43 23.94 -16.53
N THR A 192 9.19 23.13 -15.51
CA THR A 192 9.75 21.77 -15.41
C THR A 192 9.17 20.81 -16.45
N GLY A 193 8.05 21.19 -17.06
CA GLY A 193 7.25 20.31 -17.89
C GLY A 193 6.67 19.16 -17.07
N GLU A 194 6.16 18.15 -17.76
CA GLU A 194 5.61 16.97 -17.10
C GLU A 194 6.74 16.11 -16.50
N MET A 195 6.81 16.06 -15.16
CA MET A 195 7.82 15.29 -14.42
C MET A 195 7.39 13.84 -14.23
N VAL A 196 6.10 13.62 -13.96
CA VAL A 196 5.51 12.28 -13.91
C VAL A 196 4.73 12.10 -15.20
N THR A 197 5.19 11.20 -16.06
CA THR A 197 4.53 10.87 -17.33
C THR A 197 3.28 10.01 -17.11
N PRO A 198 2.34 9.94 -18.06
CA PRO A 198 1.15 9.11 -17.90
C PRO A 198 1.46 7.62 -17.64
N THR A 199 2.47 7.05 -18.29
CA THR A 199 2.90 5.66 -18.05
C THR A 199 3.42 5.46 -16.62
N GLY A 200 4.31 6.36 -16.16
CA GLY A 200 4.85 6.30 -14.80
C GLY A 200 3.75 6.48 -13.74
N ALA A 201 2.84 7.44 -13.96
CA ALA A 201 1.67 7.64 -13.12
C ALA A 201 0.80 6.39 -13.07
N ALA A 202 0.52 5.75 -14.20
CA ALA A 202 -0.37 4.60 -14.25
C ALA A 202 0.18 3.38 -13.52
N ILE A 203 1.48 3.11 -13.68
CA ILE A 203 2.17 2.03 -12.96
C ILE A 203 2.08 2.28 -11.45
N LEU A 204 2.48 3.47 -11.00
CA LEU A 204 2.60 3.77 -9.56
C LEU A 204 1.24 3.94 -8.87
N THR A 205 0.27 4.58 -9.52
CA THR A 205 -1.11 4.74 -8.99
C THR A 205 -1.88 3.42 -8.94
N THR A 206 -1.49 2.43 -9.75
CA THR A 206 -2.11 1.11 -9.73
C THR A 206 -1.45 0.16 -8.75
N LEU A 207 -0.12 0.20 -8.64
CA LEU A 207 0.65 -0.83 -7.94
C LEU A 207 1.16 -0.39 -6.56
N ALA A 208 1.28 0.92 -6.31
CA ALA A 208 1.93 1.43 -5.11
C ALA A 208 0.94 2.03 -4.10
N THR A 209 1.30 1.92 -2.83
CA THR A 209 0.67 2.69 -1.75
C THR A 209 1.52 3.93 -1.44
N PHE A 210 0.88 5.11 -1.40
CA PHE A 210 1.58 6.37 -1.16
C PHE A 210 1.93 6.59 0.32
N GLN A 211 3.03 6.01 0.75
CA GLN A 211 3.62 6.16 2.08
C GLN A 211 5.09 5.74 2.04
N GLN A 212 5.89 6.16 3.02
CA GLN A 212 7.26 5.65 3.16
C GLN A 212 7.29 4.55 4.24
N PRO A 213 7.64 3.30 3.89
CA PRO A 213 7.73 2.20 4.86
C PRO A 213 9.02 2.25 5.68
N SER A 214 9.04 1.55 6.81
CA SER A 214 10.27 1.18 7.50
C SER A 214 10.88 -0.07 6.84
N LEU A 215 12.09 0.05 6.30
CA LEU A 215 12.79 -1.00 5.57
C LEU A 215 14.19 -1.22 6.14
N ASN A 216 14.56 -2.49 6.33
CA ASN A 216 15.96 -2.91 6.29
C ASN A 216 16.38 -2.93 4.82
N VAL A 217 16.92 -1.81 4.35
CA VAL A 217 17.28 -1.64 2.93
C VAL A 217 18.37 -2.64 2.54
N GLU A 218 18.07 -3.45 1.52
CA GLU A 218 19.01 -4.42 0.91
C GLU A 218 19.79 -3.77 -0.23
N ARG A 219 19.09 -3.07 -1.13
CA ARG A 219 19.69 -2.34 -2.26
C ARG A 219 18.92 -1.08 -2.61
N VAL A 220 19.63 -0.20 -3.32
CA VAL A 220 19.11 1.04 -3.89
C VAL A 220 19.50 1.06 -5.37
N GLY A 221 18.55 1.40 -6.23
CA GLY A 221 18.77 1.63 -7.67
C GLY A 221 18.23 2.98 -8.12
N TYR A 222 18.86 3.53 -9.15
CA TYR A 222 18.57 4.82 -9.72
C TYR A 222 18.22 4.72 -11.21
N GLY A 223 17.00 5.10 -11.55
CA GLY A 223 16.54 5.21 -12.92
C GLY A 223 16.59 6.64 -13.41
N LEU A 224 17.31 6.89 -14.50
CA LEU A 224 17.58 8.23 -14.99
C LEU A 224 16.63 8.61 -16.12
N GLY A 225 16.03 9.80 -16.03
CA GLY A 225 15.26 10.39 -17.12
C GLY A 225 16.16 11.11 -18.14
N THR A 226 15.57 11.59 -19.23
CA THR A 226 16.32 12.27 -20.32
C THR A 226 16.58 13.75 -20.07
N ARG A 227 15.71 14.45 -19.33
CA ARG A 227 15.85 15.88 -19.07
C ARG A 227 17.01 16.17 -18.12
N GLU A 228 17.74 17.25 -18.40
CA GLU A 228 18.74 17.82 -17.51
C GLU A 228 18.12 18.99 -16.72
N SER A 229 18.45 19.10 -15.44
CA SER A 229 17.96 20.17 -14.57
C SER A 229 19.09 20.64 -13.65
N ALA A 230 19.19 21.96 -13.46
CA ALA A 230 20.12 22.55 -12.49
C ALA A 230 19.58 22.52 -11.06
N HIS A 231 18.28 22.25 -10.88
CA HIS A 231 17.60 22.33 -9.58
C HIS A 231 17.46 20.97 -8.88
N TYR A 232 17.47 19.88 -9.64
CA TYR A 232 17.26 18.53 -9.12
C TYR A 232 17.88 17.48 -10.05
N PRO A 233 18.30 16.32 -9.52
CA PRO A 233 18.65 15.19 -10.36
C PRO A 233 17.37 14.62 -10.98
N ASN A 234 17.32 14.52 -12.31
CA ASN A 234 16.20 13.88 -13.01
C ASN A 234 16.28 12.34 -12.88
N ALA A 235 16.02 11.86 -11.67
CA ALA A 235 16.17 10.46 -11.30
C ALA A 235 14.97 9.98 -10.47
N LEU A 236 14.64 8.71 -10.63
CA LEU A 236 13.74 7.93 -9.79
C LEU A 236 14.59 7.00 -8.95
N VAL A 237 14.34 6.95 -7.64
CA VAL A 237 15.11 6.10 -6.72
C VAL A 237 14.23 4.95 -6.25
N LEU A 238 14.71 3.72 -6.39
CA LEU A 238 14.07 2.50 -5.91
C LEU A 238 14.88 1.95 -4.74
N TRP A 239 14.29 1.88 -3.55
CA TRP A 239 14.85 1.14 -2.42
C TRP A 239 14.09 -0.16 -2.31
N TYR A 240 14.76 -1.27 -2.07
CA TYR A 240 14.07 -2.48 -1.66
C TYR A 240 14.81 -3.21 -0.56
N GLY A 241 14.06 -3.99 0.21
CA GLY A 241 14.58 -4.77 1.32
C GLY A 241 13.45 -5.41 2.10
N GLU A 242 13.75 -5.86 3.31
CA GLU A 242 12.75 -6.45 4.20
C GLU A 242 12.06 -5.37 5.03
N GLU A 243 10.72 -5.36 5.03
CA GLU A 243 9.96 -4.55 5.97
C GLU A 243 10.36 -4.90 7.41
N THR A 244 10.87 -3.90 8.14
CA THR A 244 11.23 -4.05 9.55
C THR A 244 9.97 -3.96 10.39
N GLY A 245 9.37 -5.11 10.72
CA GLY A 245 8.41 -5.27 11.80
C GLY A 245 7.15 -6.03 11.41
N ALA A 246 6.72 -6.92 12.31
CA ALA A 246 5.48 -7.67 12.25
C ALA A 246 4.31 -6.77 11.86
N LEU A 247 3.47 -7.22 10.91
CA LEU A 247 2.17 -6.65 10.51
C LEU A 247 1.81 -5.39 11.28
N TYR A 248 2.39 -4.25 10.89
CA TYR A 248 2.03 -2.99 11.51
C TYR A 248 0.59 -2.73 11.15
N ASN A 249 -0.29 -2.84 12.14
CA ASN A 249 -1.54 -2.11 12.07
C ASN A 249 -1.22 -0.68 12.52
N THR A 250 -0.58 0.09 11.64
CA THR A 250 -0.18 1.50 11.85
C THR A 250 -1.37 2.45 11.97
N ASP A 251 -2.58 1.93 11.78
CA ASP A 251 -3.79 2.72 11.67
C ASP A 251 -4.65 2.67 12.93
N MET A 252 -4.02 2.65 14.11
CA MET A 252 -4.75 2.75 15.37
C MET A 252 -4.65 4.15 15.97
N ARG A 253 -5.76 4.62 16.54
CA ARG A 253 -5.91 5.92 17.20
C ARG A 253 -6.38 5.69 18.63
N LEU A 254 -5.65 6.26 19.58
CA LEU A 254 -6.10 6.41 20.95
C LEU A 254 -6.77 7.76 21.11
N ILE A 255 -8.07 7.76 21.35
CA ILE A 255 -8.89 8.94 21.61
C ILE A 255 -9.11 9.03 23.11
N GLU A 256 -8.75 10.16 23.73
CA GLU A 256 -8.88 10.38 25.17
C GLU A 256 -9.56 11.69 25.49
N THR A 257 -10.40 11.67 26.54
CA THR A 257 -10.96 12.89 27.11
C THR A 257 -11.23 12.74 28.61
N ASN A 258 -11.19 13.86 29.33
CA ASN A 258 -11.41 13.89 30.77
C ASN A 258 -12.79 14.45 31.07
N LEU A 259 -13.55 13.77 31.91
CA LEU A 259 -14.95 14.07 32.21
C LEU A 259 -15.12 14.20 33.73
N ASP A 260 -15.42 15.40 34.22
CA ASP A 260 -15.62 15.71 35.65
C ASP A 260 -17.08 16.02 36.03
N ASP A 261 -17.99 15.95 35.05
CA ASP A 261 -19.39 16.35 35.15
C ASP A 261 -20.36 15.32 34.52
N MET A 262 -19.93 14.06 34.37
CA MET A 262 -20.77 12.95 33.88
C MET A 262 -20.90 11.83 34.92
N THR A 263 -22.02 11.11 34.86
CA THR A 263 -22.29 9.94 35.71
C THR A 263 -21.73 8.66 35.09
N GLY A 264 -21.50 7.64 35.92
CA GLY A 264 -21.06 6.32 35.45
C GLY A 264 -22.04 5.65 34.48
N GLU A 265 -23.35 5.87 34.63
CA GLU A 265 -24.37 5.33 33.72
C GLU A 265 -24.22 5.88 32.30
N MET A 266 -23.99 7.20 32.17
CA MET A 266 -23.76 7.83 30.87
C MET A 266 -22.44 7.35 30.25
N LEU A 267 -21.41 7.17 31.06
CA LEU A 267 -20.14 6.60 30.60
C LEU A 267 -20.32 5.17 30.09
N GLY A 268 -21.10 4.33 30.80
CA GLY A 268 -21.45 2.98 30.36
C GLY A 268 -22.12 2.96 28.98
N TYR A 269 -23.11 3.84 28.76
CA TYR A 269 -23.75 3.99 27.46
C TYR A 269 -22.74 4.37 26.35
N VAL A 270 -21.85 5.33 26.62
CA VAL A 270 -20.81 5.73 25.63
C VAL A 270 -19.86 4.58 25.32
N GLN A 271 -19.50 3.76 26.30
CA GLN A 271 -18.67 2.58 26.10
C GLN A 271 -19.32 1.57 25.13
N GLU A 272 -20.60 1.25 25.34
CA GLU A 272 -21.36 0.36 24.47
C GLU A 272 -21.40 0.90 23.03
N ARG A 273 -21.72 2.19 22.87
CA ARG A 273 -21.80 2.84 21.55
C ARG A 273 -20.46 2.84 20.81
N LEU A 274 -19.35 3.00 21.52
CA LEU A 274 -18.01 2.93 20.93
C LEU A 274 -17.68 1.50 20.48
N PHE A 275 -18.03 0.47 21.26
CA PHE A 275 -17.86 -0.92 20.82
C PHE A 275 -18.72 -1.25 19.60
N GLU A 276 -19.98 -0.79 19.57
CA GLU A 276 -20.87 -0.96 18.40
C GLU A 276 -20.36 -0.24 17.15
N LEU A 277 -19.65 0.88 17.30
CA LEU A 277 -18.98 1.57 16.20
C LEU A 277 -17.80 0.77 15.62
N GLY A 278 -17.26 -0.18 16.39
CA GLY A 278 -16.09 -0.97 16.03
C GLY A 278 -14.80 -0.57 16.77
N ALA A 279 -14.91 0.15 17.90
CA ALA A 279 -13.75 0.37 18.76
C ALA A 279 -13.13 -0.97 19.19
N ARG A 280 -11.79 -1.03 19.20
CA ARG A 280 -11.07 -2.23 19.62
C ARG A 280 -10.99 -2.39 21.11
N ASP A 281 -10.89 -1.28 21.81
CA ASP A 281 -10.89 -1.28 23.27
C ASP A 281 -11.41 0.06 23.76
N VAL A 282 -12.08 0.04 24.91
CA VAL A 282 -12.65 1.21 25.56
C VAL A 282 -12.59 1.01 27.06
N TRP A 283 -11.90 1.91 27.77
CA TRP A 283 -11.74 1.82 29.21
C TRP A 283 -11.87 3.19 29.90
N PHE A 284 -12.02 3.11 31.22
CA PHE A 284 -12.16 4.25 32.10
C PHE A 284 -11.03 4.27 33.11
N THR A 285 -10.37 5.42 33.25
CA THR A 285 -9.34 5.63 34.29
C THR A 285 -9.84 6.67 35.29
N PRO A 286 -9.97 6.34 36.59
CA PRO A 286 -10.31 7.35 37.59
C PRO A 286 -9.17 8.34 37.74
N ILE A 287 -9.48 9.63 37.69
CA ILE A 287 -8.51 10.72 37.78
C ILE A 287 -9.02 11.81 38.73
N GLN A 288 -8.09 12.64 39.22
CA GLN A 288 -8.42 13.84 40.01
C GLN A 288 -8.19 15.08 39.15
N MET A 289 -9.18 15.97 39.10
CA MET A 289 -9.12 17.22 38.33
C MET A 289 -9.11 18.47 39.23
N LYS A 290 -8.85 19.63 38.61
CA LYS A 290 -8.86 20.95 39.28
C LYS A 290 -10.17 21.17 40.05
N LYS A 291 -10.12 22.05 41.05
CA LYS A 291 -11.26 22.30 41.98
C LYS A 291 -11.68 21.04 42.77
N ASN A 292 -10.74 20.13 42.98
CA ASN A 292 -10.90 18.91 43.77
C ASN A 292 -12.05 18.01 43.29
N ARG A 293 -12.20 17.88 41.97
CA ARG A 293 -13.27 17.08 41.35
C ARG A 293 -12.75 15.68 41.01
N PRO A 294 -13.33 14.62 41.60
CA PRO A 294 -13.18 13.27 41.08
C PRO A 294 -13.74 13.22 39.66
N ALA A 295 -12.98 12.63 38.74
CA ALA A 295 -13.31 12.61 37.33
C ALA A 295 -12.91 11.26 36.71
N THR A 296 -13.36 11.02 35.48
CA THR A 296 -13.02 9.83 34.71
C THR A 296 -12.40 10.23 33.39
N MET A 297 -11.28 9.62 33.04
CA MET A 297 -10.73 9.67 31.69
C MET A 297 -11.32 8.53 30.88
N LEU A 298 -12.03 8.86 29.81
CA LEU A 298 -12.43 7.93 28.77
C LEU A 298 -11.26 7.78 27.80
N SER A 299 -10.88 6.53 27.52
CA SER A 299 -9.88 6.18 26.52
C SER A 299 -10.45 5.13 25.59
N ALA A 300 -10.36 5.36 24.27
CA ALA A 300 -10.86 4.44 23.25
C ALA A 300 -9.82 4.24 22.14
N ILE A 301 -9.58 2.99 21.78
CA ILE A 301 -8.73 2.61 20.65
C ILE A 301 -9.62 2.30 19.44
N VAL A 302 -9.47 3.04 18.36
CA VAL A 302 -10.20 2.85 17.10
C VAL A 302 -9.24 2.75 15.92
N HIS A 303 -9.69 2.12 14.84
CA HIS A 303 -8.96 2.15 13.57
C HIS A 303 -9.10 3.54 12.91
N SER A 304 -8.13 3.93 12.07
CA SER A 304 -7.99 5.29 11.55
C SER A 304 -9.16 5.73 10.65
N ASP A 305 -9.79 4.79 9.95
CA ASP A 305 -11.02 4.99 9.17
C ASP A 305 -12.25 5.35 10.03
N LEU A 306 -12.24 4.98 11.31
CA LEU A 306 -13.30 5.28 12.27
C LEU A 306 -13.02 6.54 13.09
N GLU A 307 -11.82 7.13 12.99
CA GLU A 307 -11.37 8.25 13.81
C GLU A 307 -12.40 9.38 13.88
N THR A 308 -12.79 9.94 12.72
CA THR A 308 -13.74 11.06 12.66
C THR A 308 -15.11 10.69 13.23
N LYS A 309 -15.58 9.45 13.00
CA LYS A 309 -16.88 8.99 13.52
C LYS A 309 -16.83 8.83 15.04
N ALA A 310 -15.75 8.27 15.57
CA ALA A 310 -15.55 8.06 17.00
C ALA A 310 -15.41 9.40 17.74
N ILE A 311 -14.62 10.34 17.21
CA ILE A 311 -14.51 11.70 17.77
C ILE A 311 -15.88 12.37 17.81
N ASN A 312 -16.62 12.34 16.70
CA ASN A 312 -17.95 12.96 16.65
C ASN A 312 -18.94 12.31 17.62
N MET A 313 -18.87 10.99 17.82
CA MET A 313 -19.69 10.28 18.80
C MET A 313 -19.35 10.73 20.22
N VAL A 314 -18.06 10.70 20.60
CA VAL A 314 -17.62 11.13 21.95
C VAL A 314 -18.02 12.57 22.21
N MET A 315 -17.83 13.47 21.24
CA MET A 315 -18.18 14.88 21.37
C MET A 315 -19.69 15.14 21.49
N LYS A 316 -20.53 14.26 20.93
CA LYS A 316 -22.01 14.40 21.00
C LYS A 316 -22.62 13.77 22.24
N GLU A 317 -22.10 12.62 22.64
CA GLU A 317 -22.68 11.79 23.70
C GLU A 317 -22.04 12.06 25.07
N THR A 318 -21.00 12.90 25.14
CA THR A 318 -20.36 13.32 26.40
C THR A 318 -20.44 14.84 26.58
N SER A 319 -20.18 15.30 27.80
CA SER A 319 -20.07 16.73 28.14
C SER A 319 -18.77 17.38 27.65
N THR A 320 -17.87 16.62 27.03
CA THR A 320 -16.54 17.13 26.69
C THR A 320 -16.58 18.24 25.63
N LEU A 321 -15.64 19.16 25.75
CA LEU A 321 -15.40 20.20 24.74
C LEU A 321 -14.31 19.81 23.74
N GLY A 322 -13.67 18.67 23.93
CA GLY A 322 -12.59 18.22 23.04
C GLY A 322 -12.02 16.87 23.43
N VAL A 323 -11.37 16.25 22.45
CA VAL A 323 -10.64 14.98 22.64
C VAL A 323 -9.19 15.17 22.23
N ARG A 324 -8.30 14.36 22.82
CA ARG A 324 -6.90 14.23 22.40
C ARG A 324 -6.77 12.95 21.60
N VAL A 325 -6.03 13.00 20.49
CA VAL A 325 -5.79 11.84 19.64
C VAL A 325 -4.30 11.54 19.61
N ARG A 326 -3.94 10.27 19.82
CA ARG A 326 -2.57 9.78 19.67
C ARG A 326 -2.54 8.64 18.65
N HIS A 327 -1.52 8.66 17.81
CA HIS A 327 -1.21 7.53 16.93
C HIS A 327 -0.58 6.43 17.77
N LEU A 328 -1.06 5.20 17.58
CA LEU A 328 -0.51 4.02 18.24
C LEU A 328 0.06 3.06 17.20
N GLU A 329 1.26 2.59 17.48
CA GLU A 329 1.78 1.37 16.86
C GLU A 329 1.39 0.19 17.75
N ARG A 330 1.00 -0.91 17.11
CA ARG A 330 0.65 -2.14 17.81
C ARG A 330 1.40 -3.31 17.20
N TYR A 331 2.13 -4.02 18.05
CA TYR A 331 2.78 -5.27 17.72
C TYR A 331 1.82 -6.41 18.05
N GLU A 332 1.27 -7.05 17.02
CA GLU A 332 0.36 -8.19 17.18
C GLU A 332 1.07 -9.49 16.81
N ALA A 333 0.93 -10.49 17.67
CA ALA A 333 1.28 -11.87 17.32
C ALA A 333 0.21 -12.45 16.40
N GLU A 334 0.61 -13.30 15.48
CA GLU A 334 -0.35 -14.07 14.69
C GLU A 334 -1.20 -14.92 15.64
N ARG A 335 -2.50 -14.94 15.38
CA ARG A 335 -3.42 -15.76 16.16
C ARG A 335 -4.26 -16.61 15.23
N GLN A 336 -4.40 -17.87 15.60
CA GLN A 336 -5.27 -18.81 14.93
C GLN A 336 -6.20 -19.42 15.96
N VAL A 337 -7.51 -19.46 15.68
CA VAL A 337 -8.44 -20.24 16.50
C VAL A 337 -8.54 -21.61 15.87
N VAL A 338 -8.14 -22.65 16.61
CA VAL A 338 -8.26 -24.05 16.21
C VAL A 338 -9.24 -24.74 17.14
N LYS A 339 -9.93 -25.77 16.63
CA LYS A 339 -10.76 -26.63 17.47
C LYS A 339 -9.97 -27.88 17.81
N ILE A 340 -9.88 -28.22 19.09
CA ILE A 340 -9.25 -29.44 19.56
C ILE A 340 -10.27 -30.31 20.28
N GLU A 341 -10.07 -31.62 20.24
CA GLU A 341 -10.80 -32.57 21.06
C GLU A 341 -10.14 -32.65 22.44
N THR A 342 -10.95 -32.51 23.49
CA THR A 342 -10.50 -32.61 24.89
C THR A 342 -11.33 -33.62 25.66
N ALA A 343 -10.93 -33.94 26.89
CA ALA A 343 -11.73 -34.74 27.82
C ALA A 343 -13.14 -34.15 28.08
N PHE A 344 -13.32 -32.85 27.81
CA PHE A 344 -14.57 -32.12 27.99
C PHE A 344 -15.35 -31.90 26.68
N GLY A 345 -14.90 -32.52 25.59
CA GLY A 345 -15.42 -32.34 24.23
C GLY A 345 -14.62 -31.33 23.41
N THR A 346 -15.16 -30.93 22.26
CA THR A 346 -14.50 -30.01 21.35
C THR A 346 -14.43 -28.59 21.95
N VAL A 347 -13.23 -28.02 22.02
CA VAL A 347 -12.99 -26.66 22.52
C VAL A 347 -12.21 -25.84 21.50
N SER A 348 -12.62 -24.58 21.32
CA SER A 348 -11.88 -23.61 20.54
C SER A 348 -10.71 -23.07 21.35
N VAL A 349 -9.51 -23.09 20.77
CA VAL A 349 -8.27 -22.66 21.40
C VAL A 349 -7.61 -21.62 20.51
N LYS A 350 -7.25 -20.48 21.10
CA LYS A 350 -6.41 -19.46 20.47
C LYS A 350 -4.95 -19.90 20.54
N VAL A 351 -4.33 -20.13 19.40
CA VAL A 351 -2.88 -20.35 19.25
C VAL A 351 -2.23 -19.02 18.93
N LYS A 352 -1.29 -18.59 19.78
CA LYS A 352 -0.39 -17.46 19.54
C LYS A 352 0.84 -17.96 18.79
N ARG A 353 1.11 -17.40 17.62
CA ARG A 353 2.31 -17.67 16.82
C ARG A 353 3.23 -16.45 16.78
N LEU A 354 4.53 -16.70 16.95
CA LEU A 354 5.60 -15.73 16.74
C LEU A 354 6.58 -16.36 15.75
N GLU A 355 6.92 -15.62 14.69
CA GLU A 355 7.85 -16.11 13.65
C GLU A 355 7.46 -17.49 13.08
N GLY A 356 6.15 -17.74 12.95
CA GLY A 356 5.58 -19.01 12.46
C GLY A 356 5.48 -20.12 13.52
N ALA A 357 6.22 -20.04 14.63
CA ALA A 357 6.20 -21.01 15.71
C ALA A 357 5.03 -20.74 16.68
N ALA A 358 4.32 -21.79 17.09
CA ALA A 358 3.33 -21.70 18.16
C ALA A 358 4.07 -21.53 19.50
N VAL A 359 3.78 -20.46 20.24
CA VAL A 359 4.49 -20.10 21.49
C VAL A 359 3.61 -20.11 22.72
N SER A 360 2.29 -20.10 22.54
CA SER A 360 1.31 -20.13 23.62
C SER A 360 -0.06 -20.49 23.07
N VAL A 361 -0.85 -21.17 23.89
CA VAL A 361 -2.26 -21.46 23.62
C VAL A 361 -3.13 -20.92 24.74
N ALA A 362 -4.38 -20.58 24.44
CA ALA A 362 -5.38 -20.16 25.41
C ALA A 362 -6.77 -20.65 25.01
N PRO A 363 -7.45 -21.45 25.84
CA PRO A 363 -8.84 -21.84 25.63
C PRO A 363 -9.77 -20.64 25.50
N GLU A 364 -10.76 -20.71 24.61
CA GLU A 364 -11.79 -19.68 24.49
C GLU A 364 -12.70 -19.68 25.72
N TYR A 365 -12.83 -18.51 26.34
CA TYR A 365 -13.55 -18.35 27.61
C TYR A 365 -15.01 -18.83 27.55
N GLU A 366 -15.73 -18.53 26.47
CA GLU A 366 -17.14 -18.92 26.34
C GLU A 366 -17.31 -20.45 26.23
N ASP A 367 -16.36 -21.16 25.62
CA ASP A 367 -16.38 -22.64 25.57
C ASP A 367 -16.10 -23.22 26.96
N VAL A 368 -15.09 -22.71 27.67
CA VAL A 368 -14.76 -23.13 29.04
C VAL A 368 -15.92 -22.87 30.00
N LYS A 369 -16.56 -21.70 29.89
CA LYS A 369 -17.72 -21.32 30.69
C LYS A 369 -18.92 -22.22 30.42
N ARG A 370 -19.21 -22.50 29.15
CA ARG A 370 -20.28 -23.43 28.76
C ARG A 370 -20.06 -24.81 29.36
N ILE A 371 -18.85 -25.37 29.23
CA ILE A 371 -18.49 -26.68 29.80
C ILE A 371 -18.61 -26.69 31.32
N ALA A 372 -18.11 -25.64 31.99
CA ALA A 372 -18.19 -25.53 33.44
C ALA A 372 -19.64 -25.56 33.95
N ILE A 373 -20.56 -24.90 33.23
CA ILE A 373 -22.00 -24.93 33.53
C ILE A 373 -22.61 -26.31 33.23
N GLU A 374 -22.37 -26.86 32.04
CA GLU A 374 -22.95 -28.14 31.61
C GLU A 374 -22.53 -29.31 32.51
N GLN A 375 -21.28 -29.30 32.98
CA GLN A 375 -20.71 -30.38 33.80
C GLN A 375 -20.72 -30.08 35.30
N ALA A 376 -21.22 -28.91 35.71
CA ALA A 376 -21.22 -28.45 37.10
C ALA A 376 -19.83 -28.48 37.76
N LEU A 377 -18.80 -28.08 37.00
CA LEU A 377 -17.40 -28.02 37.45
C LEU A 377 -16.94 -26.58 37.68
N PRO A 378 -15.96 -26.34 38.58
CA PRO A 378 -15.34 -25.03 38.71
C PRO A 378 -14.69 -24.58 37.39
N LEU A 379 -14.99 -23.35 36.94
CA LEU A 379 -14.43 -22.77 35.70
C LEU A 379 -12.90 -22.87 35.64
N GLN A 380 -12.22 -22.61 36.76
CA GLN A 380 -10.76 -22.67 36.82
C GLN A 380 -10.21 -24.10 36.62
N GLU A 381 -10.95 -25.11 37.03
CA GLU A 381 -10.55 -26.51 36.87
C GLU A 381 -10.66 -26.92 35.40
N VAL A 382 -11.80 -26.62 34.77
CA VAL A 382 -12.00 -26.84 33.33
C VAL A 382 -10.95 -26.07 32.52
N HIS A 383 -10.70 -24.80 32.84
CA HIS A 383 -9.70 -24.00 32.14
C HIS A 383 -8.31 -24.64 32.22
N ARG A 384 -7.85 -25.07 33.40
CA ARG A 384 -6.52 -25.66 33.56
C ARG A 384 -6.38 -26.99 32.82
N ALA A 385 -7.42 -27.81 32.84
CA ALA A 385 -7.39 -29.10 32.17
C ALA A 385 -7.35 -28.93 30.65
N VAL A 386 -8.24 -28.10 30.09
CA VAL A 386 -8.26 -27.78 28.65
C VAL A 386 -6.97 -27.08 28.22
N GLN A 387 -6.43 -26.16 29.02
CA GLN A 387 -5.16 -25.49 28.75
C GLN A 387 -4.03 -26.52 28.58
N ARG A 388 -3.93 -27.50 29.48
CA ARG A 388 -2.89 -28.53 29.45
C ARG A 388 -3.02 -29.43 28.22
N GLU A 389 -4.23 -29.91 27.93
CA GLU A 389 -4.48 -30.74 26.74
C GLU A 389 -4.19 -29.96 25.45
N ALA A 390 -4.44 -28.64 25.43
CA ALA A 390 -4.10 -27.79 24.31
C ALA A 390 -2.59 -27.59 24.14
N GLU A 391 -1.83 -27.44 25.23
CA GLU A 391 -0.37 -27.32 25.19
C GLU A 391 0.26 -28.60 24.61
N ASP A 392 -0.16 -29.77 25.11
CA ASP A 392 0.32 -31.07 24.65
C ASP A 392 0.04 -31.30 23.14
N GLN A 393 -1.11 -30.86 22.64
CA GLN A 393 -1.51 -31.08 21.23
C GLN A 393 -0.93 -30.06 20.24
N LEU A 394 -0.65 -28.82 20.68
CA LEU A 394 -0.40 -27.69 19.77
C LEU A 394 0.96 -27.01 19.96
N LEU A 395 1.64 -27.25 21.08
CA LEU A 395 2.97 -26.68 21.36
C LEU A 395 4.09 -27.73 21.36
N GLU A 396 3.80 -28.99 21.73
CA GLU A 396 4.79 -30.07 21.79
C GLU A 396 4.88 -30.94 20.51
N SER A 397 4.23 -30.51 19.42
CA SER A 397 4.16 -31.25 18.13
C SER A 397 5.24 -30.86 17.12
#